data_AF-A0A2I0T259-F1
#
_entry.id   AF-A0A2I0T259-F1
#
_cell.length_a   1.000
_cell.length_b   1.000
_cell.length_c   1.000
_cell.angle_alpha   90.00
_cell.angle_beta   90.00
_cell.angle_gamma   90.00
#
_symmetry.space_group_name_H-M   'P 1'
#
loop_
_entity.id
_entity.type
_entity.pdbx_description
1 polymer ?
#
loop_
_entity_poly.entity_id
_entity_poly.type
_entity_poly.pdbx_seq_one_letter_code
_entity_poly.pdbx_strand_id
1 'polypeptide(L)'
;MTGEQIESFAIRLGEQWKALAPYLEMKDSDIRQIELDSEDMKMRAKQLLVAWQDQEGAHATPENLITALNKAGLSDLAESLTNDTDSSS
;
A
#
# COMPACT_ATOMS: atom_id res chain seq x y z
N MET A 1 -6.40 -8.29 -0.42
CA MET A 1 -7.10 -7.03 -0.73
C MET A 1 -7.74 -7.16 -2.10
N THR A 2 -8.92 -6.60 -2.33
CA THR A 2 -9.52 -6.57 -3.68
C THR A 2 -8.92 -5.43 -4.51
N GLY A 3 -9.10 -5.47 -5.84
CA GLY A 3 -8.64 -4.39 -6.72
C GLY A 3 -9.27 -3.03 -6.36
N GLU A 4 -10.56 -3.02 -5.99
CA GLU A 4 -11.26 -1.81 -5.54
C GLU A 4 -10.67 -1.25 -4.23
N GLN A 5 -10.36 -2.12 -3.27
CA GLN A 5 -9.71 -1.69 -2.02
C GLN A 5 -8.32 -1.10 -2.31
N ILE A 6 -7.56 -1.70 -3.23
CA ILE A 6 -6.25 -1.17 -3.66
C ILE A 6 -6.41 0.22 -4.29
N GLU A 7 -7.37 0.39 -5.19
CA GLU A 7 -7.60 1.68 -5.86
C GLU A 7 -8.01 2.77 -4.86
N SER A 8 -8.98 2.47 -3.99
CA SER A 8 -9.44 3.38 -2.94
C SER A 8 -8.29 3.78 -2.00
N PHE A 9 -7.53 2.78 -1.52
CA PHE A 9 -6.46 3.04 -0.57
C PHE A 9 -5.25 3.74 -1.21
N ALA A 10 -4.91 3.44 -2.46
CA ALA A 10 -3.83 4.11 -3.19
C ALA A 10 -4.01 5.63 -3.26
N ILE A 11 -5.26 6.11 -3.36
CA ILE A 11 -5.57 7.54 -3.36
C ILE A 11 -5.17 8.19 -2.02
N ARG A 12 -5.42 7.50 -0.90
CA ARG A 12 -5.08 7.97 0.45
C ARG A 12 -3.59 7.83 0.74
N LEU A 13 -2.99 6.71 0.33
CA LEU A 13 -1.57 6.43 0.50
C LEU A 13 -0.71 7.48 -0.23
N GLY A 14 -1.05 7.80 -1.48
CA GLY A 14 -0.46 8.91 -2.24
C GLY A 14 1.06 8.99 -2.09
N GLU A 15 1.57 10.14 -1.67
CA GLU A 15 3.00 10.42 -1.51
C GLU A 15 3.71 9.52 -0.48
N GLN A 16 2.98 8.92 0.46
CA GLN A 16 3.55 8.07 1.51
C GLN A 16 3.94 6.67 1.03
N TRP A 17 3.62 6.32 -0.22
CA TRP A 17 3.96 5.01 -0.79
C TRP A 17 5.44 4.66 -0.62
N LYS A 18 6.35 5.62 -0.84
CA LYS A 18 7.79 5.38 -0.77
C LYS A 18 8.27 5.13 0.66
N ALA A 19 7.64 5.78 1.65
CA ALA A 19 7.92 5.55 3.06
C ALA A 19 7.43 4.17 3.52
N LEU A 20 6.33 3.69 2.96
CA LEU A 20 5.76 2.38 3.26
C LEU A 20 6.53 1.22 2.62
N ALA A 21 7.05 1.40 1.40
CA ALA A 21 7.63 0.32 0.59
C ALA A 21 8.67 -0.56 1.30
N PRO A 22 9.62 -0.03 2.11
CA PRO A 22 10.58 -0.87 2.85
C PRO A 22 9.91 -1.77 3.90
N TYR A 23 8.78 -1.36 4.47
CA TYR A 23 8.03 -2.14 5.46
C TYR A 23 7.15 -3.22 4.84
N LEU A 24 6.96 -3.17 3.52
CA LEU A 24 6.39 -4.22 2.68
C LEU A 24 7.46 -5.13 2.07
N GLU A 25 8.72 -4.97 2.52
CA GLU A 25 9.88 -5.74 2.04
C GLU A 25 10.14 -5.61 0.53
N MET A 26 9.69 -4.51 -0.08
CA MET A 26 9.93 -4.23 -1.49
C MET A 26 11.41 -3.97 -1.75
N LYS A 27 11.93 -4.50 -2.87
CA LYS A 27 13.33 -4.30 -3.23
C LYS A 27 13.56 -2.88 -3.73
N ASP A 28 14.77 -2.37 -3.52
CA ASP A 28 15.20 -1.06 -4.05
C ASP A 28 15.03 -0.95 -5.57
N SER A 29 15.22 -2.06 -6.30
CA SER A 29 14.99 -2.11 -7.76
C SER A 29 13.53 -1.83 -8.11
N ASP A 30 12.60 -2.39 -7.34
CA ASP A 30 11.17 -2.32 -7.60
C ASP A 30 10.66 -0.93 -7.24
N ILE A 31 11.14 -0.36 -6.12
CA ILE A 31 10.87 1.02 -5.73
C ILE A 31 11.35 1.99 -6.81
N ARG A 32 12.59 1.82 -7.31
CA ARG A 32 13.11 2.66 -8.40
C ARG A 32 12.32 2.51 -9.69
N GLN A 33 11.88 1.29 -10.03
CA GLN A 33 11.08 1.04 -11.21
C GLN A 33 9.73 1.76 -11.13
N ILE A 34 9.05 1.69 -9.98
CA ILE A 34 7.80 2.42 -9.73
C ILE A 34 7.99 3.94 -9.90
N GLU A 35 9.13 4.49 -9.44
CA GLU A 35 9.45 5.91 -9.67
C GLU A 35 9.64 6.27 -11.14
N LEU A 36 10.22 5.36 -11.93
CA LEU A 36 10.46 5.58 -13.35
C LEU A 36 9.20 5.41 -14.19
N ASP A 37 8.29 4.52 -13.78
CA ASP A 37 7.09 4.17 -14.54
C ASP A 37 5.99 5.24 -14.48
N SER A 38 6.00 6.11 -13.48
CA SER A 38 4.97 7.12 -13.28
C SER A 38 5.52 8.35 -12.56
N GLU A 39 5.02 9.54 -12.89
CA GLU A 39 5.23 10.77 -12.10
C GLU A 39 4.08 11.02 -11.09
N ASP A 40 2.92 10.39 -11.30
CA ASP A 40 1.74 10.53 -10.45
C ASP A 40 1.89 9.67 -9.18
N MET A 41 1.81 10.32 -8.01
CA MET A 41 1.98 9.69 -6.71
C MET A 41 0.89 8.67 -6.36
N LYS A 42 -0.35 8.89 -6.81
CA LYS A 42 -1.45 7.92 -6.64
C LYS A 42 -1.22 6.69 -7.50
N MET A 43 -0.70 6.87 -8.71
CA MET A 43 -0.33 5.75 -9.58
C MET A 43 0.84 4.95 -9.00
N ARG A 44 1.86 5.62 -8.43
CA ARG A 44 2.96 4.94 -7.73
C ARG A 44 2.47 4.17 -6.51
N ALA A 45 1.58 4.77 -5.72
CA ALA A 45 0.94 4.10 -4.59
C ALA A 45 0.17 2.84 -5.02
N LYS A 46 -0.59 2.93 -6.13
CA LYS A 46 -1.29 1.77 -6.71
C LYS A 46 -0.31 0.70 -7.16
N GLN A 47 0.74 1.07 -7.89
CA GLN A 47 1.76 0.13 -8.37
C GLN A 47 2.47 -0.58 -7.21
N LEU A 48 2.80 0.14 -6.13
CA LEU A 48 3.34 -0.46 -4.91
C LEU A 48 2.40 -1.52 -4.34
N LEU A 49 1.12 -1.19 -4.16
CA LEU A 49 0.14 -2.08 -3.55
C LEU A 49 -0.14 -3.32 -4.42
N VAL A 50 -0.12 -3.17 -5.75
CA VAL A 50 -0.23 -4.29 -6.69
C VAL A 50 1.01 -5.17 -6.62
N ALA A 51 2.21 -4.58 -6.65
CA ALA A 51 3.46 -5.34 -6.58
C ALA A 51 3.58 -6.10 -5.25
N TRP A 52 3.19 -5.47 -4.13
CA TRP A 52 3.10 -6.12 -2.83
C TRP A 52 2.06 -7.25 -2.83
N GLN A 53 0.90 -7.04 -3.44
CA GLN A 53 -0.12 -8.09 -3.58
C GLN A 53 0.42 -9.29 -4.38
N ASP A 54 1.11 -9.04 -5.48
CA ASP A 54 1.72 -10.09 -6.31
C ASP A 54 2.82 -10.85 -5.56
N GLN A 55 3.58 -10.17 -4.70
CA GLN A 55 4.61 -10.77 -3.84
C GLN A 55 4.02 -11.65 -2.73
N GLU A 56 3.06 -11.15 -1.97
CA GLU A 56 2.50 -11.82 -0.78
C GLU A 56 1.39 -12.84 -1.12
N GLY A 57 0.75 -12.68 -2.28
CA GLY A 57 -0.38 -13.52 -2.70
C GLY A 57 -1.51 -13.50 -1.68
N ALA A 58 -1.82 -14.67 -1.10
CA ALA A 58 -2.91 -14.82 -0.13
C ALA A 58 -2.68 -14.03 1.18
N HIS A 59 -1.43 -13.67 1.48
CA HIS A 59 -1.07 -12.89 2.67
C HIS A 59 -1.18 -11.38 2.47
N ALA A 60 -1.55 -10.92 1.26
CA ALA A 60 -1.81 -9.52 0.96
C ALA A 60 -3.15 -9.05 1.57
N THR A 61 -3.31 -9.18 2.89
CA THR A 61 -4.54 -8.86 3.62
C THR A 61 -4.50 -7.45 4.21
N PRO A 62 -5.66 -6.82 4.46
CA PRO A 62 -5.71 -5.51 5.11
C PRO A 62 -4.96 -5.47 6.45
N GLU A 63 -5.02 -6.53 7.25
CA GLU A 63 -4.39 -6.61 8.58
C GLU A 63 -2.86 -6.56 8.49
N ASN A 64 -2.28 -7.24 7.49
CA ASN A 64 -0.86 -7.20 7.23
C ASN A 64 -0.41 -5.82 6.73
N LEU A 65 -1.22 -5.18 5.89
CA LEU A 65 -0.97 -3.81 5.44
C LEU A 65 -1.05 -2.80 6.60
N ILE A 66 -2.06 -2.91 7.47
CA ILE A 66 -2.21 -2.13 8.71
C ILE A 66 -0.97 -2.29 9.60
N THR A 67 -0.46 -3.51 9.74
CA THR A 67 0.76 -3.77 10.52
C THR A 67 1.97 -3.06 9.92
N ALA A 68 2.15 -3.08 8.60
CA ALA A 68 3.24 -2.38 7.93
C ALA A 68 3.11 -0.85 8.06
N LEU A 69 1.90 -0.31 7.90
CA LEU A 69 1.61 1.12 8.07
C LEU A 69 1.98 1.60 9.49
N ASN A 70 1.60 0.86 10.52
CA ASN A 70 1.95 1.18 11.90
C ASN A 70 3.47 1.15 12.14
N LYS A 71 4.18 0.16 11.58
CA LYS A 71 5.65 0.10 11.65
C LYS A 71 6.32 1.27 10.91
N ALA A 72 5.71 1.74 9.82
CA ALA A 72 6.15 2.91 9.07
C ALA A 72 5.83 4.25 9.75
N GLY A 73 5.10 4.25 10.87
CA GLY A 73 4.63 5.47 11.53
C GLY A 73 3.45 6.15 10.82
N LEU A 74 2.77 5.44 9.92
CA LEU A 74 1.61 5.90 9.15
C LEU A 74 0.29 5.52 9.83
N SER A 75 0.18 5.75 11.14
CA SER A 75 -0.94 5.28 11.96
C SER A 75 -2.30 5.84 11.50
N ASP A 76 -2.35 7.09 11.03
CA ASP A 76 -3.58 7.70 10.52
C ASP A 76 -4.12 6.95 9.28
N LEU A 77 -3.23 6.46 8.42
CA LEU A 77 -3.60 5.65 7.27
C LEU A 77 -4.04 4.24 7.68
N ALA A 78 -3.42 3.68 8.73
CA ALA A 78 -3.82 2.40 9.29
C ALA A 78 -5.24 2.44 9.90
N GLU A 79 -5.56 3.51 10.63
CA GLU A 79 -6.89 3.76 11.19
C GLU A 79 -7.93 3.94 10.07
N SER A 80 -7.61 4.74 9.05
CA SER A 80 -8.49 4.90 7.88
C SER A 80 -8.78 3.57 7.20
N LEU A 81 -7.78 2.70 7.03
CA LEU A 81 -7.96 1.40 6.39
C LEU A 81 -8.82 0.45 7.24
N THR A 82 -8.68 0.51 8.57
CA THR A 82 -9.47 -0.29 9.52
C THR A 82 -10.95 0.08 9.46
N ASN A 83 -11.26 1.38 9.41
CA ASN A 83 -12.64 1.86 9.30
C ASN A 83 -13.32 1.42 7.99
N ASP A 84 -12.57 1.33 6.88
CA ASP A 84 -13.08 0.85 5.60
C ASP A 84 -13.36 -0.66 5.62
N THR A 85 -12.56 -1.45 6.34
CA THR A 85 -12.79 -2.89 6.49
C THR A 85 -13.97 -3.21 7.40
N ASP A 86 -14.15 -2.45 8.48
CA ASP A 86 -15.26 -2.63 9.43
C ASP A 86 -16.61 -2.21 8.82
N SER A 87 -16.63 -1.19 7.97
CA SER A 87 -17.85 -0.75 7.26
C SER A 87 -18.26 -1.65 6.10
N SER A 88 -17.37 -2.55 5.68
CA SER A 88 -17.61 -3.53 4.61
C SER A 88 -17.97 -4.94 5.14
N SER A 89 -18.04 -5.11 6.47
CA SER A 89 -18.26 -6.38 7.16
C SER A 89 -19.71 -6.61 7.61
#